data_AF-A0A1B1MK17-F1
#
_entry.id   AF-A0A1B1MK17-F1
#
_cell.length_a   1.000
_cell.length_b   1.000
_cell.length_c   1.000
_cell.angle_alpha   90.00
_cell.angle_beta   90.00
_cell.angle_gamma   90.00
#
_symmetry.space_group_name_H-M   'P 1'
#
loop_
_entity.id
_entity.type
_entity.pdbx_description
1 polymer ?
#
loop_
_entity_poly.entity_id
_entity_poly.type
_entity_poly.pdbx_seq_one_letter_code
_entity_poly.pdbx_strand_id
1 'polypeptide(L)' 'MNMMTAMVMVLAPCSSERAWDLLVEVSQHSNVELRDVAATLVATTKGQELPQAIRREWRRALRHLHTLERR' A
#
# COMPACT_ATOMS: atom_id res chain seq x y z
N MET A 1 -13.29 8.44 2.83
CA MET A 1 -11.86 8.21 3.09
C MET A 1 -11.74 6.96 3.95
N ASN A 2 -11.12 5.88 3.46
CA ASN A 2 -10.85 4.68 4.27
C ASN A 2 -9.45 4.82 4.89
N MET A 3 -9.25 4.35 6.11
CA MET A 3 -7.98 4.44 6.84
C MET A 3 -6.78 3.87 6.05
N MET A 4 -7.03 2.85 5.22
CA MET A 4 -6.01 2.23 4.39
C MET A 4 -5.48 3.15 3.27
N THR A 5 -6.35 3.84 2.54
CA THR A 5 -5.94 4.78 1.49
C THR A 5 -5.30 6.03 2.08
N ALA A 6 -5.78 6.50 3.23
CA ALA A 6 -5.14 7.60 3.96
C ALA A 6 -3.68 7.29 4.32
N MET A 7 -3.35 6.04 4.68
CA MET A 7 -1.98 5.66 5.00
C MET A 7 -1.06 5.68 3.79
N VAL A 8 -1.55 5.24 2.64
CA VAL A 8 -0.79 5.32 1.39
C VAL A 8 -0.52 6.77 1.04
N MET A 9 -1.49 7.66 1.23
CA MET A 9 -1.29 9.10 1.03
C MET A 9 -0.26 9.72 1.97
N VAL A 10 -0.19 9.25 3.22
CA VAL A 10 0.82 9.70 4.19
C VAL A 10 2.22 9.26 3.79
N LEU A 11 2.35 8.04 3.23
CA LEU A 11 3.63 7.47 2.82
C LEU A 11 4.10 7.94 1.43
N ALA A 12 3.16 8.26 0.54
CA ALA A 12 3.39 8.79 -0.79
C ALA A 12 2.29 9.82 -1.10
N PRO A 13 2.64 11.09 -1.38
CA PRO A 13 1.66 12.15 -1.62
C PRO A 13 0.87 11.92 -2.92
N CYS A 14 -0.19 11.10 -2.86
CA CYS A 14 -1.01 10.72 -4.02
C CYS A 14 -2.50 10.91 -3.75
N SER A 15 -3.32 10.85 -4.80
CA SER A 15 -4.78 10.91 -4.68
C SER A 15 -5.36 9.60 -4.09
N SER A 16 -6.61 9.65 -3.61
CA SER A 16 -7.27 8.45 -3.01
C SER A 16 -7.48 7.33 -4.00
N GLU A 17 -7.65 7.69 -5.26
CA GLU A 17 -7.84 6.77 -6.38
C GLU A 17 -6.52 6.04 -6.68
N ARG A 18 -5.41 6.78 -6.79
CA ARG A 18 -4.07 6.18 -6.94
C ARG A 18 -3.66 5.33 -5.75
N ALA A 19 -3.99 5.77 -4.54
CA ALA A 19 -3.75 4.99 -3.33
C ALA A 19 -4.47 3.63 -3.38
N TRP A 20 -5.71 3.62 -3.87
CA TRP A 20 -6.50 2.40 -4.04
C TRP A 20 -5.92 1.48 -5.11
N ASP A 21 -5.56 2.03 -6.28
CA ASP A 21 -4.95 1.25 -7.36
C ASP A 21 -3.64 0.57 -6.90
N LEU A 22 -2.83 1.27 -6.11
CA LEU A 22 -1.61 0.73 -5.50
C LEU A 22 -1.89 -0.48 -4.59
N LEU A 23 -2.96 -0.41 -3.79
CA LEU A 23 -3.38 -1.48 -2.89
C LEU A 23 -3.86 -2.70 -3.67
N VAL A 24 -4.61 -2.48 -4.75
CA VAL A 24 -5.06 -3.53 -5.67
C VAL A 24 -3.86 -4.20 -6.35
N GLU A 25 -2.89 -3.42 -6.85
CA GLU A 25 -1.68 -3.93 -7.49
C GLU A 25 -0.90 -4.85 -6.54
N VAL A 26 -0.79 -4.50 -5.26
CA VAL A 26 -0.03 -5.31 -4.30
C VAL A 26 -0.82 -6.52 -3.83
N SER A 27 -2.13 -6.42 -3.68
CA SER A 27 -2.97 -7.61 -3.44
C SER A 27 -2.77 -8.64 -4.55
N GLN A 28 -2.80 -8.19 -5.81
CA GLN A 28 -2.57 -9.06 -6.98
C GLN A 28 -1.16 -9.66 -7.01
N HIS A 29 -0.12 -8.84 -6.80
CA HIS A 29 1.27 -9.32 -6.87
C HIS A 29 1.72 -10.15 -5.67
N SER A 30 1.10 -9.97 -4.50
CA SER A 30 1.38 -10.77 -3.32
C SER A 30 0.49 -12.01 -3.20
N ASN A 31 -0.54 -12.14 -4.06
CA ASN A 31 -1.59 -13.16 -3.97
C ASN A 31 -2.26 -13.22 -2.59
N VAL A 32 -2.43 -12.04 -1.97
CA VAL A 32 -3.08 -11.86 -0.67
C VAL A 32 -4.37 -11.08 -0.89
N GLU A 33 -5.45 -11.46 -0.22
CA GLU A 33 -6.71 -10.73 -0.33
C GLU A 33 -6.54 -9.25 0.07
N LEU A 34 -7.18 -8.34 -0.66
CA LEU A 34 -7.09 -6.90 -0.40
C LEU A 34 -7.47 -6.54 1.05
N ARG A 35 -8.41 -7.29 1.64
CA ARG A 35 -8.81 -7.16 3.06
C ARG A 35 -7.68 -7.53 4.03
N ASP A 36 -6.87 -8.54 3.71
CA ASP A 36 -5.74 -8.96 4.52
C ASP A 36 -4.55 -8.00 4.36
N VAL A 37 -4.34 -7.48 3.14
CA VAL A 37 -3.42 -6.36 2.90
C VAL A 37 -3.83 -5.16 3.76
N ALA A 38 -5.14 -4.84 3.81
CA ALA A 38 -5.69 -3.79 4.66
C ALA A 38 -5.46 -4.02 6.15
N ALA A 39 -5.81 -5.21 6.63
CA ALA A 39 -5.66 -5.56 8.03
C ALA A 39 -4.19 -5.48 8.46
N THR A 40 -3.28 -5.95 7.60
CA THR A 40 -1.84 -5.91 7.84
C THR A 40 -1.31 -4.48 7.90
N LEU A 41 -1.71 -3.62 6.95
CA LEU A 41 -1.38 -2.20 6.95
C LEU A 41 -1.85 -1.53 8.24
N VAL A 42 -3.09 -1.76 8.64
CA VAL A 42 -3.65 -1.22 9.88
C VAL A 42 -2.95 -1.79 11.11
N ALA A 43 -2.55 -3.06 11.11
CA ALA A 43 -1.77 -3.62 12.21
C ALA A 43 -0.42 -2.92 12.37
N THR A 44 0.19 -2.43 11.28
CA THR A 44 1.47 -1.72 11.37
C THR A 44 1.41 -0.35 12.02
N THR A 45 0.27 0.34 11.99
CA THR A 45 0.10 1.57 12.80
C THR A 45 0.06 1.29 14.29
N LYS A 46 -0.27 0.05 14.66
CA LYS A 46 -0.24 -0.43 16.04
C LYS A 46 1.13 -1.01 16.43
N GLY A 47 2.16 -0.81 15.59
CA GLY A 47 3.53 -1.26 15.84
C GLY A 47 3.80 -2.73 15.46
N GLN A 48 2.89 -3.41 14.77
CA GLN A 48 3.14 -4.76 14.25
C GLN A 48 4.00 -4.70 12.98
N GLU A 49 4.89 -5.66 12.78
CA GLU A 49 5.71 -5.72 11.57
C GLU A 49 4.91 -6.22 10.36
N LEU A 50 5.16 -5.61 9.19
CA LEU A 50 4.64 -6.10 7.93
C LEU A 50 5.31 -7.44 7.55
N PRO A 51 4.54 -8.47 7.18
CA PRO A 51 5.06 -9.70 6.58
C PRO A 51 5.98 -9.38 5.40
N GLN A 52 7.09 -10.10 5.32
CA GLN A 52 8.19 -9.78 4.41
C GLN A 52 7.77 -9.76 2.93
N ALA A 53 6.82 -10.63 2.54
CA ALA A 53 6.25 -10.68 1.19
C ALA A 53 5.49 -9.39 0.84
N ILE A 54 4.56 -8.98 1.70
CA ILE A 54 3.80 -7.73 1.53
C ILE A 54 4.75 -6.54 1.54
N ARG A 55 5.71 -6.49 2.48
CA ARG A 55 6.69 -5.39 2.58
C ARG A 55 7.51 -5.20 1.30
N ARG A 56 7.88 -6.29 0.62
CA ARG A 56 8.66 -6.23 -0.63
C ARG A 56 7.83 -5.63 -1.77
N GLU A 57 6.61 -6.12 -1.95
CA GLU A 57 5.71 -5.60 -2.98
C GLU A 57 5.27 -4.16 -2.67
N TRP A 58 5.09 -3.81 -1.40
CA TRP A 58 4.80 -2.43 -0.97
C TRP A 58 5.91 -1.46 -1.37
N ARG A 59 7.18 -1.79 -1.11
CA ARG A 59 8.29 -0.94 -1.56
C ARG A 59 8.39 -0.87 -3.08
N ARG A 60 8.00 -1.92 -3.81
CA ARG A 60 8.02 -1.93 -5.27
C ARG A 60 6.95 -0.98 -5.82
N ALA A 61 5.72 -1.08 -5.33
CA ALA A 61 4.63 -0.23 -5.74
C ALA A 61 4.91 1.25 -5.40
N LEU A 62 5.44 1.55 -4.21
CA LEU A 62 5.83 2.91 -3.83
C LEU A 62 6.92 3.50 -4.76
N ARG A 63 7.91 2.69 -5.18
CA ARG A 63 8.90 3.14 -6.17
C ARG A 63 8.26 3.44 -7.52
N HIS A 64 7.29 2.62 -7.94
CA HIS A 64 6.59 2.82 -9.21
C HIS A 64 5.75 4.10 -9.18
N LEU A 65 5.00 4.33 -8.10
CA LEU A 65 4.23 5.55 -7.88
C LEU A 65 5.12 6.80 -7.92
N HIS A 66 6.26 6.78 -7.22
CA HIS A 66 7.20 7.92 -7.22
C HIS A 66 7.80 8.21 -8.60
N THR A 67 7.98 7.19 -9.45
CA THR A 67 8.41 7.41 -10.84
C THR A 67 7.30 7.97 -11.72
N LEU A 68 6.04 7.67 -11.44
CA LEU A 68 4.88 8.19 -12.16
C LEU A 68 4.53 9.62 -11.76
N GLU A 69 4.79 10.03 -10.52
CA GLU A 69 4.53 11.39 -10.03
C GLU A 69 5.64 12.40 -10.37
N ARG A 70 6.82 11.93 -10.77
CA ARG A 70 7.93 12.79 -11.23
C ARG A 70 7.91 13.09 -12.74
N ARG A 71 6.90 12.60 -13.47
CA ARG A 71 6.66 12.91 -14.89
C ARG A 71 5.53 13.90 -15.02
#